data_AF-A0A7X3ZAH7-F1
#
_entry.id   AF-A0A7X3ZAH7-F1
#
_cell.length_a   1.000
_cell.length_b   1.000
_cell.length_c   1.000
_cell.angle_alpha   90.00
_cell.angle_beta   90.00
_cell.angle_gamma   90.00
#
_symmetry.space_group_name_H-M   'P 1'
#
loop_
_entity.id
_entity.type
_entity.pdbx_description
1 polymer ?
#
loop_
_entity_poly.entity_id
_entity_poly.type
_entity_poly.pdbx_seq_one_letter_code
_entity_poly.pdbx_strand_id
1 'polypeptide(L)' 'MWLRQVLGGLEPDLRETVVLVVGEGLRHAEAGEVLGVSESTVSWRMHEVRKRLGKALT' A
#
# COMPACT_ATOMS: atom_id res chain seq x y z
N MET A 1 -10.33 -3.08 -16.59
CA MET A 1 -9.15 -2.45 -15.94
C MET A 1 -9.38 -2.34 -14.43
N TRP A 2 -9.46 -3.47 -13.74
CA TRP A 2 -9.96 -3.52 -12.35
C TRP A 2 -8.96 -2.99 -11.32
N LEU A 3 -7.65 -3.16 -11.55
CA LEU A 3 -6.59 -2.69 -10.65
C LEU A 3 -6.62 -1.18 -10.39
N ARG A 4 -6.85 -0.37 -11.43
CA ARG A 4 -6.94 1.10 -11.28
C ARG A 4 -8.19 1.55 -10.53
N GLN A 5 -9.31 0.84 -10.65
CA GLN A 5 -10.51 1.14 -9.85
C GLN A 5 -10.27 0.80 -8.38
N VAL A 6 -9.69 -0.36 -8.10
CA VAL A 6 -9.42 -0.84 -6.74
C VAL A 6 -8.41 0.05 -6.02
N LEU A 7 -7.31 0.39 -6.69
CA LEU A 7 -6.30 1.31 -6.14
C LEU A 7 -6.79 2.77 -6.09
N GLY A 8 -7.73 3.15 -6.95
CA GLY A 8 -8.32 4.49 -6.98
C GLY A 8 -9.08 4.85 -5.70
N GLY A 9 -9.65 3.86 -5.01
CA GLY A 9 -10.33 4.04 -3.73
C GLY A 9 -9.41 4.15 -2.51
N LEU A 10 -8.10 3.94 -2.68
CA LEU A 10 -7.12 4.13 -1.61
C LEU A 10 -6.69 5.60 -1.52
N GLU A 11 -6.44 6.05 -0.30
CA GLU A 11 -5.73 7.30 -0.04
C GLU A 11 -4.34 7.28 -0.72
N PRO A 12 -3.82 8.43 -1.19
CA PRO A 12 -2.57 8.49 -1.96
C PRO A 12 -1.41 7.74 -1.31
N ASP A 13 -1.20 7.95 -0.02
CA ASP A 13 -0.16 7.30 0.78
C ASP A 13 -0.26 5.76 0.78
N LEU A 14 -1.48 5.23 0.89
CA LEU A 14 -1.73 3.79 0.87
C LEU A 14 -1.50 3.21 -0.52
N ARG A 15 -1.85 3.98 -1.55
CA ARG A 15 -1.63 3.60 -2.94
C ARG A 15 -0.13 3.55 -3.28
N GLU A 16 0.63 4.57 -2.90
CA GLU A 16 2.08 4.59 -3.12
C GLU A 16 2.76 3.44 -2.36
N THR A 17 2.35 3.22 -1.10
CA THR A 17 2.91 2.13 -0.29
C THR A 17 2.65 0.76 -0.93
N VAL A 18 1.43 0.47 -1.40
CA VAL A 18 1.14 -0.83 -2.01
C VAL A 18 1.83 -1.02 -3.36
N VAL A 19 2.01 0.06 -4.14
CA VAL A 19 2.77 0.00 -5.40
C VAL A 19 4.22 -0.41 -5.13
N LEU A 20 4.89 0.22 -4.15
CA LEU A 20 6.27 -0.11 -3.83
C LEU A 20 6.43 -1.54 -3.26
N VAL A 21 5.55 -1.95 -2.34
CA VAL A 21 5.69 -3.25 -1.66
C VAL A 21 5.22 -4.41 -2.54
N VAL A 22 4.07 -4.27 -3.21
CA VAL A 22 3.46 -5.37 -3.99
C VAL A 22 3.80 -5.28 -5.46
N GLY A 23 3.80 -4.07 -6.03
CA GLY A 23 4.11 -3.84 -7.44
C GLY A 23 5.61 -4.00 -7.73
N GLU A 24 6.45 -3.33 -6.94
CA GLU A 24 7.90 -3.33 -7.11
C GLU A 24 8.63 -4.36 -6.22
N GLY A 25 7.91 -5.02 -5.31
CA GLY A 25 8.46 -6.09 -4.46
C GLY A 25 9.40 -5.61 -3.35
N LEU A 26 9.39 -4.32 -3.01
CA LEU A 26 10.25 -3.78 -1.95
C LEU A 26 9.87 -4.30 -0.57
N ARG A 27 10.87 -4.50 0.29
CA ARG A 27 10.64 -4.75 1.72
C ARG A 27 10.12 -3.48 2.39
N HIS A 28 9.45 -3.62 3.53
CA HIS A 28 8.86 -2.48 4.23
C HIS A 28 9.89 -1.41 4.63
N ALA A 29 11.10 -1.82 5.01
CA ALA A 29 12.20 -0.89 5.29
C ALA A 29 12.59 -0.06 4.05
N GLU A 30 12.79 -0.72 2.91
CA GLU A 30 13.16 -0.06 1.64
C GLU A 30 12.07 0.88 1.15
N ALA A 31 10.80 0.47 1.24
CA ALA A 31 9.67 1.34 0.94
C ALA A 31 9.59 2.54 1.91
N GLY A 32 9.96 2.35 3.18
CA GLY A 32 10.04 3.43 4.16
C GLY A 32 11.08 4.47 3.80
N GLU A 33 12.26 4.02 3.36
CA GLU A 33 13.33 4.90 2.86
C GLU A 33 12.87 5.72 1.64
N VAL A 34 12.21 5.08 0.66
CA VAL A 34 11.68 5.77 -0.53
C VAL A 34 10.61 6.80 -0.18
N LEU A 35 9.72 6.48 0.76
CA LEU A 35 8.59 7.33 1.14
C LEU A 35 8.91 8.33 2.26
N GLY A 36 10.12 8.31 2.82
CA GLY A 36 10.51 9.16 3.93
C GLY A 36 9.75 8.89 5.24
N VAL A 37 9.35 7.64 5.49
CA VAL A 37 8.61 7.22 6.69
C VAL A 37 9.26 6.00 7.35
N SER A 38 8.92 5.72 8.61
CA SER A 38 9.40 4.52 9.29
C SER A 38 8.86 3.22 8.68
N GLU A 39 9.61 2.13 8.79
CA GLU A 39 9.17 0.78 8.44
C GLU A 39 7.86 0.38 9.15
N SER A 40 7.69 0.82 10.41
CA SER A 40 6.46 0.60 11.18
C SER A 40 5.25 1.28 10.56
N THR A 41 5.43 2.49 10.01
CA THR A 41 4.38 3.21 9.26
C THR A 41 4.01 2.45 8.00
N VAL A 42 4.98 1.95 7.25
CA VAL A 42 4.73 1.12 6.06
C VAL A 42 3.94 -0.14 6.41
N SER A 43 4.34 -0.85 7.49
CA SER A 43 3.63 -2.04 7.96
C SER A 43 2.18 -1.75 8.33
N TRP A 44 1.93 -0.62 9.00
CA TRP A 44 0.57 -0.16 9.32
C TRP A 44 -0.22 0.19 8.06
N ARG A 45 0.36 0.92 7.11
CA ARG A 45 -0.27 1.24 5.83
C ARG A 45 -0.65 -0.03 5.06
N MET A 46 0.21 -1.04 5.02
CA MET A 46 -0.09 -2.33 4.39
C MET A 46 -1.21 -3.11 5.09
N HIS A 47 -1.34 -3.00 6.42
CA HIS A 47 -2.50 -3.52 7.14
C HIS A 47 -3.79 -2.82 6.72
N GLU A 48 -3.76 -1.49 6.65
CA GLU A 48 -4.90 -0.66 6.25
C GLU A 48 -5.32 -0.87 4.78
N VAL A 49 -4.36 -1.14 3.90
CA VAL A 49 -4.61 -1.58 2.52
C VAL A 49 -5.38 -2.90 2.52
N ARG A 50 -4.89 -3.94 3.21
CA ARG A 50 -5.55 -5.26 3.25
C ARG A 50 -6.98 -5.17 3.79
N LYS A 51 -7.21 -4.35 4.81
CA LYS A 51 -8.55 -4.12 5.39
C LYS A 51 -9.51 -3.46 4.40
N ARG A 52 -9.04 -2.47 3.63
CA ARG A 52 -9.86 -1.79 2.59
C ARG A 52 -10.13 -2.71 1.40
N LEU A 53 -9.11 -3.41 0.92
CA LEU A 53 -9.23 -4.29 -0.24
C LEU A 53 -10.03 -5.56 0.07
N GLY A 54 -9.87 -6.14 1.27
CA GLY A 54 -10.67 -7.27 1.72
C GLY A 54 -12.16 -6.93 1.75
N LYS A 55 -12.53 -5.72 2.19
CA LYS A 55 -13.91 -5.22 2.12
C LYS A 55 -14.41 -4.96 0.69
N ALA A 56 -13.52 -4.57 -0.22
CA ALA A 56 -13.89 -4.28 -1.62
C ALA A 56 -14.03 -5.55 -2.49
N LEU A 57 -13.55 -6.70 -1.99
CA LEU A 57 -13.59 -8.01 -2.65
C LEU A 57 -14.66 -8.95 -2.04
N THR A 58 -15.45 -8.47 -1.07
CA THR A 58 -16.59 -9.19 -0.47
C THR A 58 -17.89 -8.53 -0.90
#